data_AF-A0A167DFZ2-F1
#
_entry.id   AF-A0A167DFZ2-F1
#
_cell.length_a   1.000
_cell.length_b   1.000
_cell.length_c   1.000
_cell.angle_alpha   90.00
_cell.angle_beta   90.00
_cell.angle_gamma   90.00
#
_symmetry.space_group_name_H-M   'P 1'
#
loop_
_entity.id
_entity.type
_entity.pdbx_description
1 polymer ?
#
loop_
_entity_poly.entity_id
_entity_poly.type
_entity_poly.pdbx_seq_one_letter_code
_entity_poly.pdbx_strand_id
1 'polypeptide(L)'
;MSSVRRSVPSQKDRRKNIGGSVRSLPKRIRSTQLLTRLTILWVNNAGVPFITAGFTCRAFSTTGTLLATTNFDNYGTAIFNTIETPTARAFVIRTFDADGVLFRTRTVSSGNSAFAIIG
;
A
#
# COMPACT_ATOMS: atom_id res chain seq x y z
N MET A 1 73.46 27.07 15.31
CA MET A 1 72.25 27.18 14.47
C MET A 1 71.21 26.23 15.01
N SER A 2 70.11 26.73 15.59
CA SER A 2 69.12 25.93 16.33
C SER A 2 68.13 25.23 15.39
N SER A 3 67.84 23.95 15.68
CA SER A 3 66.84 23.16 14.97
C SER A 3 65.46 23.39 15.59
N VAL A 4 64.55 24.02 14.84
CA VAL A 4 63.17 24.26 15.25
C VAL A 4 62.34 23.00 14.94
N ARG A 5 62.00 22.21 15.96
CA ARG A 5 61.01 21.14 15.83
C ARG A 5 59.62 21.75 15.79
N ARG A 6 58.98 21.77 14.61
CA ARG A 6 57.55 22.09 14.51
C ARG A 6 56.74 20.97 15.17
N SER A 7 55.90 21.31 16.14
CA SER A 7 54.92 20.40 16.70
C SER A 7 53.86 20.07 15.64
N VAL A 8 53.67 18.79 15.35
CA VAL A 8 52.54 18.32 14.55
C VAL A 8 51.31 18.33 15.47
N PRO A 9 50.17 18.94 15.08
CA PRO A 9 48.99 18.93 15.93
C PRO A 9 48.49 17.49 16.11
N SER A 10 48.11 17.16 17.36
CA SER A 10 47.56 15.85 17.71
C SER A 10 46.32 15.54 16.87
N GLN A 11 46.23 14.30 16.35
CA GLN A 11 45.09 13.82 15.55
C GLN A 11 43.73 13.84 16.30
N LYS A 12 43.74 14.20 17.59
CA LYS A 12 42.55 14.26 18.43
C LYS A 12 41.57 15.38 18.03
N ASP A 13 42.02 16.40 17.30
CA ASP A 13 41.17 17.53 16.88
C ASP A 13 40.52 17.37 15.50
N ARG A 14 40.78 16.26 14.79
CA ARG A 14 40.24 16.03 13.43
C ARG A 14 38.86 15.36 13.41
N ARG A 15 38.09 15.44 14.49
CA ARG A 15 36.73 14.86 14.63
C ARG A 15 35.64 15.90 14.91
N LYS A 16 35.89 17.17 14.57
CA LYS A 16 34.86 18.22 14.65
C LYS A 16 34.61 18.73 13.24
N ASN A 17 33.36 18.60 12.79
CA ASN A 17 32.81 19.19 11.56
C ASN A 17 32.78 18.34 10.29
N ILE A 18 32.25 17.11 10.40
CA ILE A 18 31.35 16.60 9.34
C ILE A 18 29.94 16.53 9.95
N GLY A 19 29.49 17.69 10.44
CA GLY A 19 28.14 17.92 10.93
C GLY A 19 27.18 18.19 9.77
N GLY A 20 27.33 17.45 8.66
CA GLY A 20 26.23 17.32 7.72
C GLY A 20 25.15 16.58 8.47
N SER A 21 24.04 17.27 8.78
CA SER A 21 22.84 16.61 9.29
C SER A 21 22.38 15.63 8.20
N VAL A 22 22.93 14.42 8.22
CA VAL A 22 22.35 13.28 7.53
C VAL A 22 21.05 13.08 8.27
N ARG A 23 19.97 13.63 7.71
CA ARG A 23 18.62 13.51 8.25
C ARG A 23 18.37 12.03 8.42
N SER A 24 18.51 11.54 9.65
CA SER A 24 18.28 10.14 9.99
C SER A 24 16.85 9.82 9.58
N LEU A 25 16.68 9.01 8.54
CA LEU A 25 15.36 8.50 8.19
C LEU A 25 14.77 7.85 9.45
N PRO A 26 13.50 8.12 9.78
CA PRO A 26 12.91 7.55 10.97
C PRO A 26 13.04 6.03 10.90
N LYS A 27 13.62 5.41 11.95
CA LYS A 27 13.77 3.95 12.08
C LYS A 27 12.47 3.18 11.87
N ARG A 28 11.33 3.87 11.96
CA ARG A 28 9.98 3.37 11.71
C ARG A 28 9.21 4.42 10.96
N ILE A 29 9.07 4.27 9.64
CA ILE A 29 8.08 5.00 8.87
C ILE A 29 6.72 4.53 9.42
N ARG A 30 6.05 5.38 10.22
CA ARG A 30 4.67 5.09 10.59
C ARG A 30 3.84 5.25 9.32
N SER A 31 3.07 4.22 8.96
CA SER A 31 2.14 4.38 7.86
C SER A 31 1.15 5.47 8.26
N THR A 32 1.14 6.58 7.53
CA THR A 32 0.11 7.62 7.62
C THR A 32 -1.16 7.18 6.87
N GLN A 33 -1.43 5.86 6.82
CA GLN A 33 -2.47 5.24 6.01
C GLN A 33 -3.82 5.92 6.26
N LEU A 34 -4.41 6.53 5.24
CA LEU A 34 -5.71 7.21 5.34
C LEU A 34 -6.88 6.27 5.07
N LEU A 35 -6.70 5.28 4.19
CA LEU A 35 -7.70 4.26 3.95
C LEU A 35 -7.61 3.24 5.09
N THR A 36 -8.60 3.26 5.97
CA THR A 36 -8.73 2.31 7.09
C THR A 36 -9.45 1.03 6.69
N ARG A 37 -10.15 1.07 5.55
CA ARG A 37 -10.92 -0.02 4.97
C ARG A 37 -10.41 -0.33 3.57
N LEU A 38 -10.44 -1.60 3.20
CA LEU A 38 -9.98 -2.03 1.88
C LEU A 38 -10.88 -1.43 0.80
N THR A 39 -10.27 -0.67 -0.10
CA THR A 39 -10.93 -0.10 -1.27
C THR A 39 -10.55 -0.88 -2.53
N ILE A 40 -11.54 -1.34 -3.27
CA ILE A 40 -11.36 -1.92 -4.60
C ILE A 40 -11.84 -0.90 -5.61
N LEU A 41 -11.00 -0.62 -6.61
CA LEU A 41 -11.37 0.18 -7.77
C LEU A 41 -11.39 -0.74 -8.99
N TRP A 42 -12.41 -0.63 -9.83
CA TRP A 42 -12.51 -1.40 -11.06
C TRP A 42 -12.52 -0.47 -12.27
N VAL A 43 -11.45 -0.55 -13.06
CA VAL A 43 -11.15 0.35 -14.15
C VAL A 43 -10.87 -0.40 -15.45
N ASN A 44 -11.10 0.27 -16.58
CA ASN A 44 -10.70 -0.22 -17.89
C ASN A 44 -9.17 -0.11 -18.09
N ASN A 45 -8.67 -0.54 -19.25
CA ASN A 45 -7.24 -0.49 -19.59
C ASN A 45 -6.64 0.94 -19.63
N ALA A 46 -7.48 1.97 -19.75
CA ALA A 46 -7.08 3.37 -19.69
C ALA A 46 -7.13 3.94 -18.26
N GLY A 47 -7.49 3.15 -17.26
CA GLY A 47 -7.62 3.58 -15.87
C GLY A 47 -8.94 4.32 -15.56
N VAL A 48 -9.91 4.31 -16.48
CA VAL A 48 -11.23 4.93 -16.27
C VAL A 48 -12.14 3.94 -15.54
N PRO A 49 -12.80 4.33 -14.43
CA PRO A 49 -13.74 3.45 -13.73
C PRO A 49 -14.90 3.01 -14.60
N PHE A 50 -15.32 1.76 -14.43
CA PHE A 50 -16.53 1.24 -15.07
C PHE A 50 -17.79 1.77 -14.38
N ILE A 51 -18.92 1.79 -15.13
CA ILE A 51 -20.24 1.98 -14.53
C ILE A 51 -20.67 0.64 -13.94
N THR A 52 -20.77 0.58 -12.61
CA THR A 52 -20.93 -0.66 -11.84
C THR A 52 -22.20 -0.66 -10.98
N ALA A 53 -23.23 0.06 -11.41
CA ALA A 53 -24.51 0.11 -10.69
C ALA A 53 -25.08 -1.31 -10.51
N GLY A 54 -25.33 -1.70 -9.26
CA GLY A 54 -25.83 -3.04 -8.91
C GLY A 54 -24.78 -4.15 -8.85
N PHE A 55 -23.52 -3.86 -9.18
CA PHE A 55 -22.46 -4.87 -9.19
C PHE A 55 -21.99 -5.18 -7.76
N THR A 56 -21.49 -6.39 -7.55
CA THR A 56 -21.06 -6.87 -6.23
C THR A 56 -19.60 -7.29 -6.23
N CYS A 57 -18.89 -7.04 -5.13
CA CYS A 57 -17.53 -7.49 -4.87
C CYS A 57 -17.51 -8.45 -3.68
N ARG A 58 -16.93 -9.63 -3.84
CA ARG A 58 -16.78 -10.63 -2.78
C ARG A 58 -15.31 -10.94 -2.54
N ALA A 59 -14.90 -10.95 -1.29
CA ALA A 59 -13.57 -11.32 -0.85
C ALA A 59 -13.60 -12.74 -0.26
N PHE A 60 -12.67 -13.57 -0.69
CA PHE A 60 -12.50 -14.95 -0.24
C PHE A 60 -11.10 -15.18 0.29
N SER A 61 -10.93 -16.05 1.27
CA SER A 61 -9.61 -16.57 1.61
C SER A 61 -9.00 -17.28 0.39
N THR A 62 -7.69 -17.46 0.38
CA THR A 62 -7.02 -18.28 -0.65
C THR A 62 -7.46 -19.74 -0.64
N THR A 63 -8.11 -20.20 0.44
CA THR A 63 -8.72 -21.53 0.57
C THR A 63 -10.19 -21.59 0.17
N GLY A 64 -10.80 -20.46 -0.23
CA GLY A 64 -12.16 -20.40 -0.76
C GLY A 64 -13.26 -20.00 0.24
N THR A 65 -12.93 -19.69 1.49
CA THR A 65 -13.90 -19.22 2.49
C THR A 65 -14.31 -17.77 2.20
N LEU A 66 -15.61 -17.47 2.15
CA LEU A 66 -16.09 -16.09 2.02
C LEU A 66 -15.71 -15.28 3.27
N LEU A 67 -14.99 -14.18 3.07
CA LEU A 67 -14.57 -13.26 4.13
C LEU A 67 -15.54 -12.09 4.27
N ALA A 68 -15.94 -11.50 3.14
CA ALA A 68 -16.83 -10.36 3.11
C ALA A 68 -17.47 -10.18 1.73
N THR A 69 -18.59 -9.46 1.71
CA THR A 69 -19.29 -9.01 0.52
C THR A 69 -19.56 -7.51 0.64
N THR A 70 -19.42 -6.78 -0.45
CA THR A 70 -19.80 -5.37 -0.55
C THR A 70 -20.30 -5.07 -1.95
N ASN A 71 -21.00 -3.96 -2.13
CA ASN A 71 -21.47 -3.51 -3.44
C ASN A 71 -20.49 -2.49 -4.02
N PHE A 72 -20.43 -2.44 -5.33
CA PHE A 72 -19.84 -1.29 -6.02
C PHE A 72 -20.81 -0.12 -5.97
N ASP A 73 -20.27 1.09 -5.94
CA ASP A 73 -21.01 2.29 -6.31
C ASP A 73 -21.21 2.36 -7.84
N ASN A 74 -21.75 3.48 -8.32
CA ASN A 74 -21.98 3.67 -9.76
C ASN A 74 -20.69 3.98 -10.54
N TYR A 75 -19.55 4.11 -9.86
CA TYR A 75 -18.29 4.65 -10.39
C TYR A 75 -17.11 3.71 -10.13
N GLY A 76 -17.36 2.40 -10.12
CA GLY A 76 -16.32 1.38 -10.07
C GLY A 76 -15.66 1.21 -8.70
N THR A 77 -16.18 1.79 -7.62
CA THR A 77 -15.57 1.72 -6.29
C THR A 77 -16.36 0.83 -5.34
N ALA A 78 -15.66 -0.11 -4.68
CA ALA A 78 -16.20 -0.96 -3.63
C ALA A 78 -15.38 -0.82 -2.35
N ILE A 79 -16.03 -0.64 -1.21
CA ILE A 79 -15.36 -0.49 0.09
C ILE A 79 -15.78 -1.63 1.00
N PHE A 80 -14.80 -2.38 1.52
CA PHE A 80 -15.02 -3.46 2.47
C PHE A 80 -14.94 -2.95 3.90
N ASN A 81 -16.09 -2.74 4.53
CA ASN A 81 -16.18 -2.19 5.89
C ASN A 81 -15.60 -3.10 6.98
N THR A 82 -15.46 -4.41 6.70
CA THR A 82 -14.98 -5.42 7.66
C THR A 82 -13.55 -5.89 7.40
N ILE A 83 -12.94 -5.48 6.28
CA ILE A 83 -11.54 -5.83 5.96
C ILE A 83 -10.66 -4.64 6.34
N GLU A 84 -9.86 -4.86 7.38
CA GLU A 84 -8.88 -3.88 7.85
C GLU A 84 -7.69 -3.76 6.90
N THR A 85 -7.04 -2.60 6.99
CA THR A 85 -5.91 -2.26 6.13
C THR A 85 -4.74 -1.71 6.96
N PRO A 86 -3.49 -1.91 6.49
CA PRO A 86 -3.11 -2.71 5.34
C PRO A 86 -3.47 -4.20 5.56
N THR A 87 -3.85 -4.88 4.49
CA THR A 87 -4.37 -6.25 4.58
C THR A 87 -3.31 -7.18 5.19
N ALA A 88 -3.67 -7.94 6.23
CA ALA A 88 -2.70 -8.79 6.92
C ALA A 88 -2.32 -10.05 6.14
N ARG A 89 -3.17 -10.48 5.19
CA ARG A 89 -3.03 -11.74 4.43
C ARG A 89 -3.44 -11.52 2.98
N ALA A 90 -2.97 -12.40 2.10
CA ALA A 90 -3.47 -12.48 0.75
C ALA A 90 -4.88 -13.07 0.71
N PHE A 91 -5.68 -12.65 -0.26
CA PHE A 91 -7.06 -13.09 -0.46
C PHE A 91 -7.42 -13.01 -1.94
N VAL A 92 -8.58 -13.54 -2.30
CA VAL A 92 -9.11 -13.53 -3.66
C VAL A 92 -10.33 -12.62 -3.71
N ILE A 93 -10.34 -11.67 -4.64
CA ILE A 93 -11.52 -10.89 -4.98
C ILE A 93 -12.21 -11.54 -6.17
N ARG A 94 -13.54 -11.60 -6.11
CA ARG A 94 -14.43 -11.93 -7.23
C ARG A 94 -15.43 -10.79 -7.42
N THR A 95 -15.56 -10.32 -8.65
CA THR A 95 -16.55 -9.30 -9.01
C THR A 95 -17.69 -9.92 -9.80
N PHE A 96 -18.90 -9.45 -9.54
CA PHE A 96 -20.13 -9.93 -10.15
C PHE A 96 -20.88 -8.74 -10.73
N ASP A 97 -21.50 -8.92 -11.88
CA ASP A 97 -22.41 -7.92 -12.43
C ASP A 97 -23.75 -7.89 -11.66
N ALA A 98 -24.68 -7.06 -12.12
CA ALA A 98 -25.99 -6.89 -11.50
C ALA A 98 -26.87 -8.16 -11.56
N ASP A 99 -26.63 -9.05 -12.53
CA ASP A 99 -27.33 -10.33 -12.68
C ASP A 99 -26.66 -11.45 -11.87
N GLY A 100 -25.54 -11.17 -11.21
CA GLY A 100 -24.78 -12.12 -10.41
C GLY A 100 -23.82 -12.99 -11.22
N VAL A 101 -23.52 -12.63 -12.46
CA VAL A 101 -22.53 -13.32 -13.30
C VAL A 101 -21.13 -12.94 -12.85
N LEU A 102 -20.27 -13.95 -12.62
CA LEU A 102 -18.87 -13.73 -12.27
C LEU A 102 -18.11 -13.11 -13.44
N PHE A 103 -17.55 -11.91 -13.22
CA PHE A 103 -16.83 -11.19 -14.25
C PHE A 103 -15.30 -11.37 -14.14
N ARG A 104 -14.71 -11.07 -12.99
CA ARG A 104 -13.26 -11.22 -12.76
C ARG A 104 -12.95 -11.90 -11.45
N THR A 105 -11.83 -12.61 -11.44
CA THR A 105 -11.19 -13.15 -10.23
C THR A 105 -9.75 -12.65 -10.16
N ARG A 106 -9.34 -12.10 -9.01
CA ARG A 106 -7.99 -11.55 -8.79
C ARG A 106 -7.48 -11.92 -7.41
N THR A 107 -6.21 -12.32 -7.33
CA THR A 107 -5.51 -12.48 -6.05
C THR A 107 -4.94 -11.13 -5.64
N VAL A 108 -5.24 -10.71 -4.42
CA VAL A 108 -4.68 -9.50 -3.79
C VAL A 108 -3.66 -9.96 -2.76
N SER A 109 -2.43 -9.45 -2.86
CA SER A 109 -1.37 -9.72 -1.88
C SER A 109 -1.67 -9.05 -0.53
N SER A 110 -0.97 -9.47 0.52
CA SER A 110 -0.99 -8.74 1.80
C SER A 110 -0.32 -7.36 1.65
N GLY A 111 -0.63 -6.46 2.57
CA GLY A 111 -0.05 -5.11 2.64
C GLY A 111 -0.83 -4.04 1.86
N ASN A 112 -1.92 -4.41 1.19
CA ASN A 112 -2.69 -3.48 0.37
C ASN A 112 -3.77 -2.77 1.17
N SER A 113 -4.04 -1.51 0.82
CA SER A 113 -5.19 -0.75 1.35
C SER A 113 -6.16 -0.33 0.26
N ALA A 114 -5.64 -0.16 -0.96
CA ALA A 114 -6.44 -0.08 -2.17
C ALA A 114 -5.90 -1.08 -3.20
N PHE A 115 -6.77 -1.59 -4.05
CA PHE A 115 -6.39 -2.48 -5.16
C PHE A 115 -7.23 -2.16 -6.39
N ALA A 116 -6.56 -1.99 -7.53
CA ALA A 116 -7.22 -1.75 -8.81
C ALA A 116 -7.35 -3.05 -9.61
N ILE A 117 -8.57 -3.40 -10.00
CA ILE A 117 -8.87 -4.41 -11.00
C ILE A 117 -8.86 -3.71 -12.36
N ILE A 118 -7.90 -4.07 -13.21
CA ILE A 118 -7.74 -3.48 -14.55
C ILE A 118 -8.26 -4.45 -15.62
N GLY A 119 -9.08 -3.90 -16.53
CA GLY A 119 -9.49 -4.49 -17.80
C GLY A 119 -10.91 -5.02 -17.85
#